data_AF-A0A1B9EMD7-F1
#
_entry.id   AF-A0A1B9EMD7-F1
#
_cell.length_a   1.000
_cell.length_b   1.000
_cell.length_c   1.000
_cell.angle_alpha   90.00
_cell.angle_beta   90.00
_cell.angle_gamma   90.00
#
_symmetry.space_group_name_H-M   'P 1'
#
loop_
_entity.id
_entity.type
_entity.pdbx_description
1 polymer ?
#
loop_
_entity_poly.entity_id
_entity_poly.type
_entity_poly.pdbx_seq_one_letter_code
_entity_poly.pdbx_strand_id
1 'polypeptide(L)'
;MTGTVAYGRDVTGTGKAGRSGSHALAVARACRLMDESAAPPNLQELAHSAGYSRFHFHRMFKTFTGVTPHAYVSVVRARRVRHELAHAPTVSDAIYRSGFNSNGHFYSASPAILGMTPQEFRSGGRGTVIRYACAPSSLGPVLVAAADKGVCAVLAAAGAPGRAVLARLFPLARLTAGDSGFAARVSAAVRRAEPPAAGRALLPVDLLEVCLHERVRQELSGPGAAV
;
A
#
# COMPACT_ATOMS: atom_id res chain seq x y z
N MET A 1 -49.75 -47.42 12.56
CA MET A 1 -50.18 -46.05 12.92
C MET A 1 -48.97 -45.28 13.41
N THR A 2 -48.66 -44.15 12.73
CA THR A 2 -48.02 -42.90 13.24
C THR A 2 -46.74 -43.02 14.09
N GLY A 3 -45.61 -42.39 13.80
CA GLY A 3 -45.28 -41.34 12.84
C GLY A 3 -43.96 -40.67 13.25
N THR A 4 -43.13 -40.38 12.26
CA THR A 4 -42.25 -39.21 12.07
C THR A 4 -42.06 -38.25 13.26
N VAL A 5 -40.79 -38.00 13.66
CA VAL A 5 -40.12 -36.67 13.57
C VAL A 5 -38.60 -36.88 13.54
N ALA A 6 -37.97 -36.63 12.40
CA ALA A 6 -36.55 -36.29 12.30
C ALA A 6 -36.49 -34.77 12.07
N TYR A 7 -35.93 -34.02 13.02
CA TYR A 7 -35.77 -32.57 12.91
C TYR A 7 -34.48 -32.22 12.16
N GLY A 8 -34.56 -31.14 11.39
CA GLY A 8 -33.72 -30.83 10.25
C GLY A 8 -32.25 -30.55 10.56
N ARG A 9 -31.40 -30.89 9.58
CA ARG A 9 -30.05 -30.34 9.46
C ARG A 9 -30.16 -28.87 9.02
N ASP A 10 -29.49 -28.01 9.77
CA ASP A 10 -29.16 -26.65 9.35
C ASP A 10 -28.31 -26.67 8.08
N VAL A 11 -28.78 -26.02 7.03
CA VAL A 11 -28.05 -25.79 5.76
C VAL A 11 -28.06 -24.30 5.43
N THR A 12 -27.37 -23.46 6.22
CA THR A 12 -27.30 -22.01 5.96
C THR A 12 -25.88 -21.39 6.11
N GLY A 13 -24.82 -22.20 6.18
CA GLY A 13 -23.44 -21.72 6.38
C GLY A 13 -22.52 -21.66 5.15
N THR A 14 -22.80 -22.43 4.09
CA THR A 14 -21.82 -22.71 3.01
C THR A 14 -21.79 -21.66 1.88
N GLY A 15 -22.89 -20.97 1.60
CA GLY A 15 -22.96 -20.00 0.49
C GLY A 15 -22.20 -18.69 0.70
N LYS A 16 -22.15 -18.18 1.94
CA LYS A 16 -21.50 -16.90 2.28
C LYS A 16 -19.99 -17.00 2.36
N ALA A 17 -19.48 -18.14 2.83
CA ALA A 17 -18.05 -18.45 2.87
C ALA A 17 -17.49 -18.67 1.45
N GLY A 18 -18.18 -19.46 0.62
CA GLY A 18 -17.79 -19.69 -0.78
C GLY A 18 -17.80 -18.41 -1.62
N ARG A 19 -18.81 -17.55 -1.43
CA ARG A 19 -18.89 -16.25 -2.13
C ARG A 19 -17.78 -15.28 -1.70
N SER A 20 -17.47 -15.21 -0.41
CA SER A 20 -16.37 -14.38 0.10
C SER A 20 -15.01 -14.84 -0.45
N GLY A 21 -14.79 -16.16 -0.57
CA GLY A 21 -13.60 -16.72 -1.21
C GLY A 21 -13.47 -16.34 -2.68
N SER A 22 -14.56 -16.44 -3.45
CA SER A 22 -14.59 -16.00 -4.85
C SER A 22 -14.29 -14.51 -5.00
N HIS A 23 -14.84 -13.67 -4.11
CA HIS A 23 -14.58 -12.23 -4.11
C HIS A 23 -13.10 -11.93 -3.82
N ALA A 24 -12.50 -12.61 -2.83
CA ALA A 24 -11.08 -12.45 -2.51
C ALA A 24 -10.17 -12.86 -3.68
N LEU A 25 -10.49 -13.96 -4.38
CA LEU A 25 -9.77 -14.39 -5.58
C LEU A 25 -9.85 -13.35 -6.70
N ALA A 26 -11.02 -12.75 -6.92
CA ALA A 26 -11.20 -11.69 -7.90
C ALA A 26 -10.37 -10.45 -7.55
N VAL A 27 -10.35 -10.04 -6.28
CA VAL A 27 -9.50 -8.93 -5.79
C VAL A 27 -8.01 -9.25 -5.99
N ALA A 28 -7.56 -10.43 -5.60
CA ALA A 28 -6.15 -10.83 -5.75
C ALA A 28 -5.71 -10.87 -7.22
N ARG A 29 -6.57 -11.36 -8.13
CA ARG A 29 -6.31 -11.33 -9.58
C ARG A 29 -6.21 -9.90 -10.09
N ALA A 30 -7.13 -9.02 -9.68
CA ALA A 30 -7.09 -7.62 -10.08
C ALA A 30 -5.80 -6.92 -9.61
N CYS A 31 -5.35 -7.18 -8.37
CA CYS A 31 -4.08 -6.65 -7.88
C CYS A 31 -2.89 -7.09 -8.73
N ARG A 32 -2.78 -8.40 -9.02
CA ARG A 32 -1.72 -8.93 -9.90
C ARG A 32 -1.75 -8.30 -11.28
N LEU A 33 -2.93 -8.20 -11.90
CA LEU A 33 -3.08 -7.53 -13.19
C LEU A 33 -2.60 -6.08 -13.13
N MET A 34 -2.91 -5.34 -12.07
CA MET A 34 -2.42 -3.96 -11.89
C MET A 34 -0.90 -3.92 -11.73
N ASP A 35 -0.31 -4.82 -10.94
CA ASP A 35 1.14 -4.90 -10.71
C ASP A 35 1.92 -5.17 -12.01
N GLU A 36 1.44 -6.12 -12.82
CA GLU A 36 2.09 -6.59 -14.05
C GLU A 36 1.88 -5.66 -15.25
N SER A 37 0.80 -4.85 -15.27
CA SER A 37 0.43 -4.05 -16.46
C SER A 37 1.18 -2.73 -16.56
N ALA A 38 1.99 -2.54 -17.61
CA ALA A 38 2.70 -1.26 -17.87
C ALA A 38 1.76 -0.04 -17.86
N ALA A 39 0.56 -0.18 -18.42
CA ALA A 39 -0.55 0.75 -18.25
C ALA A 39 -1.67 0.06 -17.46
N PRO A 40 -1.85 0.35 -16.15
CA PRO A 40 -2.86 -0.31 -15.32
C PRO A 40 -4.27 -0.14 -15.91
N PRO A 41 -5.08 -1.21 -15.98
CA PRO A 41 -6.44 -1.13 -16.51
C PRO A 41 -7.30 -0.16 -15.70
N ASN A 42 -8.26 0.49 -16.36
CA ASN A 42 -9.19 1.36 -15.66
C ASN A 42 -10.18 0.53 -14.82
N LEU A 43 -10.89 1.20 -13.90
CA LEU A 43 -11.81 0.53 -12.98
C LEU A 43 -12.91 -0.29 -13.69
N GLN A 44 -13.35 0.16 -14.87
CA GLN A 44 -14.38 -0.54 -15.64
C GLN A 44 -13.83 -1.86 -16.20
N GLU A 45 -12.60 -1.86 -16.72
CA GLU A 45 -11.91 -3.04 -17.23
C GLU A 45 -11.62 -4.06 -16.11
N LEU A 46 -11.16 -3.59 -14.94
CA LEU A 46 -10.95 -4.44 -13.76
C LEU A 46 -12.26 -5.07 -13.29
N ALA A 47 -13.34 -4.30 -13.25
CA ALA A 47 -14.64 -4.80 -12.84
C ALA A 47 -15.20 -5.82 -13.85
N HIS A 48 -15.09 -5.53 -15.16
CA HIS A 48 -15.56 -6.40 -16.22
C HIS A 48 -14.79 -7.72 -16.27
N SER A 49 -13.47 -7.69 -16.19
CA SER A 49 -12.63 -8.90 -16.13
C SER A 49 -12.89 -9.76 -14.90
N ALA A 50 -13.39 -9.16 -13.82
CA ALA A 50 -13.81 -9.85 -12.60
C ALA A 50 -15.29 -10.28 -12.61
N GLY A 51 -16.08 -9.96 -13.66
CA GLY A 51 -17.49 -10.31 -13.76
C GLY A 51 -18.42 -9.48 -12.86
N TYR A 52 -18.02 -8.25 -12.49
CA TYR A 52 -18.78 -7.38 -11.61
C TYR A 52 -19.11 -6.03 -12.24
N SER A 53 -20.18 -5.40 -11.75
CA SER A 53 -20.39 -3.97 -12.02
C SER A 53 -19.32 -3.13 -11.33
N ARG A 54 -18.99 -1.98 -11.92
CA ARG A 54 -18.00 -1.03 -11.38
C ARG A 54 -18.22 -0.68 -9.90
N PHE A 55 -19.46 -0.38 -9.51
CA PHE A 55 -19.79 -0.02 -8.13
C PHE A 55 -19.66 -1.19 -7.16
N HIS A 56 -20.00 -2.41 -7.60
CA HIS A 56 -19.86 -3.60 -6.78
C HIS A 56 -18.38 -3.94 -6.58
N PHE A 57 -17.60 -3.95 -7.66
CA PHE A 57 -16.17 -4.20 -7.62
C PHE A 57 -15.44 -3.20 -6.73
N HIS A 58 -15.74 -1.90 -6.84
CA HIS A 58 -15.12 -0.88 -6.00
C HIS A 58 -15.35 -1.13 -4.49
N ARG A 59 -16.59 -1.43 -4.09
CA ARG A 59 -16.92 -1.73 -2.69
C ARG A 59 -16.24 -3.00 -2.21
N MET A 60 -16.35 -4.07 -3.00
CA MET A 60 -15.71 -5.37 -2.72
C MET A 60 -14.21 -5.19 -2.53
N PHE A 61 -13.52 -4.53 -3.46
CA PHE A 61 -12.09 -4.28 -3.40
C PHE A 61 -11.69 -3.57 -2.11
N LYS A 62 -12.40 -2.49 -1.74
CA LYS A 62 -12.13 -1.76 -0.49
C LYS A 62 -12.42 -2.60 0.75
N THR A 63 -13.45 -3.45 0.74
CA THR A 63 -13.76 -4.36 1.86
C THR A 63 -12.63 -5.34 2.15
N PHE A 64 -11.95 -5.84 1.11
CA PHE A 64 -10.84 -6.78 1.30
C PHE A 64 -9.49 -6.08 1.51
N THR A 65 -9.20 -5.00 0.80
CA THR A 65 -7.87 -4.37 0.80
C THR A 65 -7.75 -3.17 1.75
N GLY A 66 -8.86 -2.55 2.14
CA GLY A 66 -8.88 -1.31 2.90
C GLY A 66 -8.56 -0.06 2.07
N VAL A 67 -8.18 -0.21 0.79
CA VAL A 67 -7.89 0.89 -0.14
C VAL A 67 -8.83 0.83 -1.35
N THR A 68 -8.94 1.93 -2.09
CA THR A 68 -9.70 1.92 -3.36
C THR A 68 -8.84 1.32 -4.47
N PRO A 69 -9.45 0.78 -5.56
CA PRO A 69 -8.68 0.36 -6.73
C PRO A 69 -7.79 1.47 -7.29
N HIS A 70 -8.29 2.71 -7.30
CA HIS A 70 -7.51 3.86 -7.73
C HIS A 70 -6.28 4.11 -6.85
N ALA A 71 -6.44 4.04 -5.52
CA ALA A 71 -5.30 4.17 -4.61
C ALA A 71 -4.28 3.04 -4.83
N TYR A 72 -4.73 1.81 -5.09
CA TYR A 72 -3.83 0.70 -5.41
C TYR A 72 -3.03 0.97 -6.70
N VAL A 73 -3.68 1.45 -7.77
CA VAL A 73 -2.98 1.87 -9.00
C VAL A 73 -1.94 2.95 -8.71
N SER A 74 -2.25 3.92 -7.85
CA SER A 74 -1.28 4.95 -7.43
C SER A 74 -0.06 4.33 -6.74
N VAL A 75 -0.23 3.27 -5.93
CA VAL A 75 0.87 2.54 -5.30
C VAL A 75 1.75 1.85 -6.34
N VAL A 76 1.15 1.19 -7.33
CA VAL A 76 1.88 0.54 -8.43
C VAL A 76 2.72 1.58 -9.17
N ARG A 77 2.12 2.73 -9.53
CA ARG A 77 2.82 3.83 -10.19
C ARG A 77 3.95 4.38 -9.32
N ALA A 78 3.71 4.60 -8.02
CA ALA A 78 4.72 5.07 -7.07
C ALA A 78 5.91 4.11 -6.96
N ARG A 79 5.67 2.79 -6.96
CA ARG A 79 6.73 1.77 -6.97
C ARG A 79 7.57 1.83 -8.25
N ARG A 80 6.92 1.97 -9.40
CA ARG A 80 7.61 2.14 -10.70
C ARG A 80 8.44 3.40 -10.72
N VAL A 81 7.92 4.54 -10.26
CA VAL A 81 8.69 5.78 -10.12
C VAL A 81 9.96 5.55 -9.30
N ARG A 82 9.83 4.95 -8.11
CA ARG A 82 10.99 4.71 -7.22
C ARG A 82 12.01 3.78 -7.86
N HIS A 83 11.56 2.76 -8.60
CA HIS A 83 12.41 1.87 -9.35
C HIS A 83 13.14 2.61 -10.49
N GLU A 84 12.40 3.30 -11.36
CA GLU A 84 12.94 4.03 -12.50
C GLU A 84 13.90 5.16 -12.09
N LEU A 85 13.64 5.86 -10.98
CA LEU A 85 14.54 6.91 -10.49
C LEU A 85 15.95 6.40 -10.16
N ALA A 86 16.08 5.13 -9.79
CA ALA A 86 17.36 4.50 -9.50
C ALA A 86 18.08 3.99 -10.76
N HIS A 87 17.37 3.78 -11.88
CA HIS A 87 17.90 3.07 -13.06
C HIS A 87 17.93 3.94 -14.34
N ALA A 88 17.09 4.98 -14.43
CA ALA A 88 16.99 5.79 -15.63
C ALA A 88 18.15 6.80 -15.77
N PRO A 89 18.55 7.18 -16.99
CA PRO A 89 19.63 8.14 -17.22
C PRO A 89 19.36 9.50 -16.58
N THR A 90 18.12 10.00 -16.66
CA THR A 90 17.70 11.27 -16.08
C THR A 90 16.43 11.13 -15.23
N VAL A 91 16.13 12.16 -14.41
CA VAL A 91 14.87 12.22 -13.65
C VAL A 91 13.68 12.30 -14.61
N SER A 92 13.79 13.04 -15.70
CA SER A 92 12.73 13.15 -16.71
C SER A 92 12.44 11.81 -17.40
N ASP A 93 13.48 11.02 -17.72
CA ASP A 93 13.30 9.68 -18.27
C ASP A 93 12.57 8.75 -17.30
N ALA A 94 12.91 8.82 -16.01
CA ALA A 94 12.24 8.02 -14.97
C ALA A 94 10.75 8.36 -14.86
N ILE A 95 10.41 9.65 -14.94
CA ILE A 95 9.02 10.12 -14.91
C ILE A 95 8.26 9.59 -16.13
N TYR A 96 8.84 9.70 -17.32
CA TYR A 96 8.21 9.20 -18.54
C TYR A 96 7.99 7.69 -18.51
N ARG A 97 9.02 6.91 -18.15
CA ARG A 97 8.95 5.43 -18.07
C ARG A 97 8.00 4.92 -17.00
N SER A 98 7.75 5.70 -15.94
CA SER A 98 6.79 5.36 -14.89
C SER A 98 5.33 5.66 -15.26
N GLY A 99 5.07 6.19 -16.47
CA GLY A 99 3.72 6.42 -17.00
C GLY A 99 3.09 7.74 -16.59
N PHE A 100 3.88 8.75 -16.19
CA PHE A 100 3.40 10.10 -15.96
C PHE A 100 3.36 10.87 -17.29
N ASN A 101 2.17 11.40 -17.64
CA ASN A 101 1.96 12.15 -18.87
C ASN A 101 2.48 13.60 -18.82
N SER A 102 2.89 14.10 -17.65
CA SER A 102 3.54 15.40 -17.53
C SER A 102 4.48 15.49 -16.32
N ASN A 103 5.62 16.15 -16.52
CA ASN A 103 6.57 16.44 -15.45
C ASN A 103 5.93 17.31 -14.35
N GLY A 104 5.08 18.27 -14.71
CA GLY A 104 4.41 19.16 -13.76
C GLY A 104 3.52 18.42 -12.75
N HIS A 105 2.70 17.47 -13.22
CA HIS A 105 1.89 16.64 -12.33
C HIS A 105 2.73 15.71 -11.46
N PHE A 106 3.86 15.24 -11.98
CA PHE A 106 4.77 14.44 -11.19
C PHE A 106 5.43 15.26 -10.07
N TYR A 107 5.98 16.43 -10.36
CA TYR A 107 6.66 17.24 -9.35
C TYR A 107 5.71 17.66 -8.23
N SER A 108 4.45 17.98 -8.54
CA SER A 108 3.44 18.28 -7.51
C SER A 108 3.05 17.06 -6.67
N ALA A 109 3.03 15.86 -7.26
CA ALA A 109 2.77 14.61 -6.55
C ALA A 109 4.01 14.02 -5.84
N SER A 110 5.23 14.47 -6.21
CA SER A 110 6.48 13.86 -5.78
C SER A 110 6.68 13.84 -4.25
N PRO A 111 6.29 14.87 -3.47
CA PRO A 111 6.35 14.78 -2.01
C PRO A 111 5.50 13.64 -1.44
N ALA A 112 4.28 13.46 -1.94
CA ALA A 112 3.40 12.39 -1.50
C ALA A 112 3.91 10.99 -1.91
N ILE A 113 4.60 10.90 -3.05
CA ILE A 113 5.13 9.65 -3.58
C ILE A 113 6.48 9.27 -2.95
N LEU A 114 7.38 10.24 -2.73
CA LEU A 114 8.78 9.99 -2.39
C LEU A 114 9.15 10.45 -0.97
N GLY A 115 8.33 11.28 -0.34
CA GLY A 115 8.66 11.94 0.94
C GLY A 115 9.76 13.00 0.83
N MET A 116 10.29 13.23 -0.38
CA MET A 116 11.39 14.14 -0.70
C MET A 116 11.33 14.51 -2.19
N THR A 117 12.26 15.32 -2.68
CA THR A 117 12.37 15.59 -4.13
C THR A 117 12.87 14.37 -4.91
N PRO A 118 12.61 14.30 -6.22
CA PRO A 118 13.14 13.23 -7.06
C PRO A 118 14.67 13.17 -7.07
N GLN A 119 15.35 14.33 -6.99
CA GLN A 119 16.80 14.42 -6.98
C GLN A 119 17.40 13.93 -5.65
N GLU A 120 16.80 14.31 -4.51
CA GLU A 120 17.19 13.79 -3.20
C GLU A 120 17.00 12.27 -3.16
N PHE A 121 15.86 11.77 -3.64
CA PHE A 121 15.59 10.33 -3.68
C PHE A 121 16.63 9.58 -4.52
N ARG A 122 16.87 10.04 -5.76
CA ARG A 122 17.84 9.44 -6.69
C ARG A 122 19.27 9.47 -6.14
N SER A 123 19.64 10.52 -5.43
CA SER A 123 20.97 10.65 -4.83
C SER A 123 21.12 9.89 -3.51
N GLY A 124 20.22 8.96 -3.20
CA GLY A 124 20.27 8.16 -1.97
C GLY A 124 19.97 8.97 -0.71
N GLY A 125 19.17 10.02 -0.83
CA GLY A 125 18.77 10.92 0.26
C GLY A 125 19.87 11.91 0.67
N ARG A 126 20.77 12.28 -0.24
CA ARG A 126 21.87 13.21 0.04
C ARG A 126 21.35 14.53 0.60
N GLY A 127 21.85 14.91 1.77
CA GLY A 127 21.45 16.15 2.45
C GLY A 127 20.11 16.06 3.17
N THR A 128 19.48 14.90 3.19
CA THR A 128 18.18 14.67 3.84
C THR A 128 18.37 13.99 5.20
N VAL A 129 17.64 14.46 6.22
CA VAL A 129 17.47 13.74 7.48
C VAL A 129 16.22 12.86 7.36
N ILE A 130 16.38 11.56 7.63
CA ILE A 130 15.28 10.61 7.59
C ILE A 130 15.04 10.11 9.02
N ARG A 131 13.92 10.54 9.60
CA ARG A 131 13.45 10.03 10.88
C ARG A 131 12.72 8.72 10.69
N TYR A 132 12.96 7.76 11.56
CA TYR A 132 12.25 6.49 11.54
C TYR A 132 11.70 6.07 12.90
N ALA A 133 10.59 5.38 12.88
CA ALA A 133 9.99 4.75 14.06
C ALA A 133 9.40 3.39 13.69
N CYS A 134 9.32 2.51 14.68
CA CYS A 134 8.75 1.17 14.51
C CYS A 134 7.40 1.08 15.21
N ALA A 135 6.49 0.28 14.66
CA ALA A 135 5.22 -0.04 15.29
C ALA A 135 4.81 -1.48 14.99
N PRO A 136 4.09 -2.16 15.90
CA PRO A 136 3.52 -3.47 15.62
C PRO A 136 2.37 -3.34 14.61
N SER A 137 2.21 -4.34 13.76
CA SER A 137 1.00 -4.53 12.94
C SER A 137 0.57 -5.99 12.94
N SER A 138 -0.65 -6.29 12.49
CA SER A 138 -1.14 -7.67 12.36
C SER A 138 -0.38 -8.52 11.34
N LEU A 139 0.42 -7.90 10.45
CA LEU A 139 1.29 -8.60 9.49
C LEU A 139 2.74 -8.75 9.96
N GLY A 140 3.05 -8.25 11.17
CA GLY A 140 4.42 -8.15 11.69
C GLY A 140 4.83 -6.70 11.96
N PRO A 141 5.95 -6.48 12.65
CA PRO A 141 6.38 -5.14 13.00
C PRO A 141 6.89 -4.38 11.77
N VAL A 142 6.48 -3.12 11.63
CA VAL A 142 6.83 -2.26 10.50
C VAL A 142 7.74 -1.12 10.94
N LEU A 143 8.62 -0.69 10.03
CA LEU A 143 9.38 0.55 10.16
C LEU A 143 8.80 1.59 9.19
N VAL A 144 8.49 2.77 9.72
CA VAL A 144 8.07 3.93 8.94
C VAL A 144 9.19 4.96 8.96
N ALA A 145 9.58 5.44 7.79
CA ALA A 145 10.61 6.45 7.60
C ALA A 145 10.04 7.66 6.88
N ALA A 146 10.32 8.85 7.42
CA ALA A 146 9.87 10.12 6.87
C ALA A 146 11.04 11.09 6.72
N ALA A 147 11.06 11.79 5.60
CA ALA A 147 11.88 12.96 5.34
C ALA A 147 11.01 14.23 5.49
N ASP A 148 11.60 15.40 5.24
CA ASP A 148 10.96 16.70 5.46
C ASP A 148 9.64 16.89 4.71
N LYS A 149 9.48 16.21 3.56
CA LYS A 149 8.29 16.35 2.71
C LYS A 149 7.29 15.20 2.87
N GLY A 150 7.57 14.23 3.75
CA GLY A 150 6.65 13.14 4.07
C GLY A 150 7.29 11.76 4.16
N VAL A 151 6.45 10.72 4.15
CA VAL A 151 6.87 9.32 4.29
C VAL A 151 7.61 8.84 3.04
N CYS A 152 8.90 8.58 3.18
CA CYS A 152 9.74 8.07 2.09
C CYS A 152 9.76 6.53 2.03
N ALA A 153 9.60 5.84 3.16
CA ALA A 153 9.55 4.38 3.21
C ALA A 153 8.61 3.85 4.29
N VAL A 154 8.01 2.69 4.00
CA VAL A 154 7.33 1.82 4.96
C VAL A 154 7.82 0.42 4.65
N LEU A 155 8.39 -0.26 5.65
CA LEU A 155 9.09 -1.53 5.48
C LEU A 155 8.45 -2.60 6.38
N ALA A 156 8.25 -3.80 5.83
CA ALA A 156 7.79 -4.99 6.56
C ALA A 156 8.92 -5.62 7.40
N ALA A 157 9.66 -4.77 8.12
CA ALA A 157 10.71 -5.15 9.06
C ALA A 157 10.94 -3.97 10.02
N ALA A 158 11.17 -4.26 11.29
CA ALA A 158 11.48 -3.28 12.32
C ALA A 158 12.90 -3.46 12.87
N GLY A 159 13.33 -2.55 13.76
CA GLY A 159 14.61 -2.65 14.46
C GLY A 159 15.80 -2.67 13.52
N ALA A 160 16.81 -3.50 13.84
CA ALA A 160 18.04 -3.59 13.05
C ALA A 160 17.82 -4.05 11.60
N PRO A 161 17.00 -5.10 11.31
CA PRO A 161 16.70 -5.49 9.92
C PRO A 161 16.06 -4.37 9.10
N GLY A 162 15.04 -3.70 9.65
CA GLY A 162 14.38 -2.57 8.97
C GLY A 162 15.34 -1.41 8.72
N ARG A 163 16.18 -1.06 9.71
CA ARG A 163 17.18 -0.01 9.59
C ARG A 163 18.24 -0.34 8.53
N ALA A 164 18.66 -1.60 8.42
CA ALA A 164 19.62 -2.03 7.40
C ALA A 164 19.06 -1.87 5.98
N VAL A 165 17.79 -2.22 5.77
CA VAL A 165 17.10 -1.98 4.50
C VAL A 165 16.99 -0.47 4.23
N LEU A 166 16.62 0.33 5.23
CA LEU A 166 16.54 1.79 5.09
C LEU A 166 17.87 2.42 4.70
N ALA A 167 18.98 1.97 5.29
CA ALA A 167 20.33 2.43 4.96
C ALA A 167 20.76 2.06 3.53
N ARG A 168 20.30 0.93 3.00
CA ARG A 168 20.53 0.56 1.58
C ARG A 168 19.71 1.41 0.62
N LEU A 169 18.49 1.78 1.00
CA LEU A 169 17.63 2.66 0.19
C LEU A 169 18.16 4.10 0.15
N PHE A 170 18.69 4.59 1.27
CA PHE A 170 19.17 5.97 1.41
C PHE A 170 20.59 6.03 2.00
N PRO A 171 21.61 5.58 1.24
CA PRO A 171 22.99 5.46 1.74
C PRO A 171 23.65 6.80 2.05
N LEU A 172 23.11 7.92 1.53
CA LEU A 172 23.65 9.26 1.71
C LEU A 172 22.77 10.15 2.60
N ALA A 173 21.70 9.59 3.18
CA ALA A 173 20.86 10.26 4.16
C ALA A 173 21.39 10.09 5.58
N ARG A 174 21.11 11.09 6.43
CA ARG A 174 21.30 10.96 7.88
C ARG A 174 20.07 10.28 8.48
N LEU A 175 20.21 9.01 8.88
CA LEU A 175 19.14 8.26 9.53
C LEU A 175 19.11 8.53 11.04
N THR A 176 17.97 8.95 11.56
CA THR A 176 17.77 9.20 13.00
C THR A 176 16.52 8.48 13.52
N ALA A 177 16.58 7.98 14.74
CA ALA A 177 15.35 7.56 15.41
C ALA A 177 14.45 8.78 15.61
N GLY A 178 13.16 8.65 15.34
CA GLY A 178 12.20 9.70 15.60
C GLY A 178 11.99 9.92 17.10
N ASP A 179 11.57 11.13 17.46
CA ASP A 179 11.14 11.46 18.82
C ASP A 179 9.86 10.71 19.22
N SER A 180 9.46 10.87 20.49
CA SER A 180 8.27 10.23 21.05
C SER A 180 6.98 10.65 20.33
N GLY A 181 6.89 11.89 19.83
CA GLY A 181 5.74 12.39 19.08
C GLY A 181 5.61 11.73 17.71
N PHE A 182 6.71 11.60 16.97
CA PHE A 182 6.77 10.87 15.71
C PHE A 182 6.45 9.39 15.91
N ALA A 183 7.02 8.76 16.93
CA ALA A 183 6.74 7.36 17.26
C ALA A 183 5.24 7.14 17.60
N ALA A 184 4.63 8.03 18.38
CA ALA A 184 3.21 7.97 18.72
C ALA A 184 2.32 8.11 17.47
N ARG A 185 2.67 9.03 16.55
CA ARG A 185 1.98 9.19 15.26
C ARG A 185 2.08 7.96 14.39
N VAL A 186 3.28 7.39 14.24
CA VAL A 186 3.49 6.15 13.47
C VAL A 186 2.68 5.01 14.07
N SER A 187 2.71 4.85 15.39
CA SER A 187 1.92 3.84 16.09
C SER A 187 0.41 4.02 15.86
N ALA A 188 -0.11 5.24 15.91
CA ALA A 188 -1.52 5.54 15.64
C ALA A 188 -1.91 5.30 14.17
N ALA A 189 -1.05 5.69 13.23
CA ALA A 189 -1.25 5.48 11.81
C ALA A 189 -1.30 3.98 11.47
N VAL A 190 -0.36 3.18 11.98
CA VAL A 190 -0.35 1.72 11.76
C VAL A 190 -1.60 1.06 12.32
N ARG A 191 -2.05 1.43 13.53
CA ARG A 191 -3.31 0.92 14.09
C ARG A 191 -4.53 1.22 13.21
N ARG A 192 -4.61 2.42 12.64
CA ARG A 192 -5.71 2.78 11.73
C ARG A 192 -5.59 2.11 10.37
N ALA A 193 -4.36 1.85 9.92
CA ALA A 193 -4.03 1.24 8.64
C ALA A 193 -4.19 -0.29 8.60
N GLU A 194 -4.49 -0.94 9.73
CA GLU A 194 -4.67 -2.39 9.85
C GLU A 194 -5.58 -2.96 8.75
N PRO A 195 -5.15 -4.01 8.01
CA PRO A 195 -5.94 -4.54 6.91
C PRO A 195 -7.28 -5.09 7.41
N PRO A 196 -8.37 -4.93 6.62
CA PRO A 196 -9.68 -5.45 7.00
C PRO A 196 -9.65 -6.93 7.34
N ALA A 197 -10.44 -7.37 8.33
CA ALA A 197 -10.50 -8.77 8.75
C ALA A 197 -10.80 -9.74 7.59
N ALA A 198 -11.69 -9.34 6.67
CA ALA A 198 -12.02 -10.12 5.47
C ALA A 198 -10.80 -10.31 4.55
N GLY A 199 -9.97 -9.27 4.41
CA GLY A 199 -8.70 -9.34 3.68
C GLY A 199 -7.70 -10.26 4.36
N ARG A 200 -7.48 -10.06 5.67
CA ARG A 200 -6.51 -10.85 6.46
C ARG A 200 -6.80 -12.36 6.43
N ALA A 201 -8.06 -12.74 6.33
CA ALA A 201 -8.45 -14.15 6.29
C ALA A 201 -8.26 -14.81 4.91
N LEU A 202 -8.22 -14.04 3.81
CA LEU A 202 -8.41 -14.59 2.45
C LEU A 202 -7.44 -14.06 1.38
N LEU A 203 -6.74 -12.96 1.62
CA LEU A 203 -5.78 -12.40 0.68
C LEU A 203 -4.34 -12.80 1.01
N PRO A 204 -3.46 -12.93 -0.01
CA PRO A 204 -2.02 -13.10 0.18
C PRO A 204 -1.39 -12.00 1.05
N VAL A 205 -0.41 -12.38 1.88
CA VAL A 205 0.26 -11.47 2.83
C VAL A 205 0.99 -10.33 2.11
N ASP A 206 1.69 -10.62 1.03
CA ASP A 206 2.40 -9.65 0.19
C ASP A 206 1.47 -8.55 -0.35
N LEU A 207 0.25 -8.93 -0.77
CA LEU A 207 -0.79 -7.98 -1.19
C LEU A 207 -1.25 -7.11 -0.01
N LEU A 208 -1.51 -7.73 1.15
CA LEU A 208 -1.94 -7.01 2.35
C LEU A 208 -0.86 -6.04 2.85
N GLU A 209 0.42 -6.39 2.73
CA GLU A 209 1.54 -5.50 3.04
C GLU A 209 1.54 -4.26 2.14
N VAL A 210 1.29 -4.42 0.83
CA VAL A 210 1.14 -3.28 -0.09
C VAL A 210 0.07 -2.32 0.41
N CYS A 211 -1.09 -2.85 0.78
CA CYS A 211 -2.22 -2.06 1.24
C CYS A 211 -1.97 -1.40 2.60
N LEU A 212 -1.36 -2.11 3.54
CA LEU A 212 -0.96 -1.57 4.83
C LEU A 212 0.00 -0.40 4.63
N HIS A 213 1.04 -0.58 3.81
CA HIS A 213 2.03 0.45 3.52
C HIS A 213 1.43 1.71 2.90
N GLU A 214 0.44 1.56 2.03
CA GLU A 214 -0.26 2.70 1.44
C GLU A 214 -1.15 3.42 2.45
N ARG A 215 -1.91 2.68 3.26
CA ARG A 215 -2.76 3.29 4.28
C ARG A 215 -1.95 4.02 5.33
N VAL A 216 -0.81 3.46 5.75
CA VAL A 216 0.12 4.15 6.66
C VAL A 216 0.59 5.49 6.07
N ARG A 217 0.88 5.54 4.77
CA ARG A 217 1.24 6.81 4.10
C ARG A 217 0.08 7.79 4.13
N GLN A 218 -1.11 7.38 3.72
CA GLN A 218 -2.31 8.24 3.71
C GLN A 218 -2.62 8.82 5.09
N GLU A 219 -2.51 7.99 6.13
CA GLU A 219 -2.72 8.39 7.54
C GLU A 219 -1.69 9.41 8.03
N LEU A 220 -0.46 9.35 7.52
CA LEU A 220 0.62 10.27 7.89
C LEU A 220 0.72 11.51 6.99
N SER A 221 0.02 11.52 5.85
CA SER A 221 -0.06 12.65 4.92
C SER A 221 -1.28 13.55 5.13
N GLY A 222 -2.21 13.20 6.02
CA GLY A 222 -3.45 13.97 6.27
C GLY A 222 -3.22 15.33 6.97
N PRO A 223 -4.17 16.28 6.84
CA PRO A 223 -4.10 17.59 7.51
C PRO A 223 -4.08 17.40 9.04
N GLY A 224 -2.99 17.86 9.66
CA GLY A 224 -2.59 17.53 11.04
C GLY A 224 -1.16 16.98 11.13
N ALA A 225 -0.57 16.63 9.98
CA ALA A 225 0.82 16.18 9.84
C ALA A 225 1.80 17.36 9.67
N ALA A 226 1.93 18.24 10.66
CA ALA A 226 3.16 19.04 10.76
C ALA A 226 4.30 18.07 11.10
N VAL A 227 5.30 17.98 10.22
CA VAL A 227 6.52 17.17 10.32
C VAL A 227 7.33 17.56 11.55
#